data_AF-A0A9J6DT88-F1
#
_entry.id   AF-A0A9J6DT88-F1
#
_cell.length_a   1.000
_cell.length_b   1.000
_cell.length_c   1.000
_cell.angle_alpha   90.00
_cell.angle_beta   90.00
_cell.angle_gamma   90.00
#
_symmetry.space_group_name_H-M   'P 1'
#
loop_
_entity.id
_entity.type
_entity.pdbx_description
1 polymer ?
#
loop_
_entity_poly.entity_id
_entity_poly.type
_entity_poly.pdbx_seq_one_letter_code
_entity_poly.pdbx_strand_id
1 'polypeptide(L)'
;MQDVDIDDAENALMTKMSKGGLKFPQALVVNGVLLTEIILEKLRVPEYLARFLSLPMLKDTLVSLVFCAIAGYENLDVCDSGNSAQEQMEHVVSAAANTLLNKLCRTGNEKLHYAKNEGKLETLKT
;
A
#
# COMPACT_ATOMS: atom_id res chain seq x y z
N MET A 1 -4.01 0.96 40.93
CA MET A 1 -4.41 0.63 39.56
C MET A 1 -3.32 1.23 38.69
N GLN A 2 -2.33 0.44 38.28
CA GLN A 2 -1.24 0.92 37.45
C GLN A 2 -1.77 1.03 36.04
N ASP A 3 -1.85 2.26 35.53
CA ASP A 3 -2.02 2.55 34.12
C ASP A 3 -0.85 1.87 33.40
N VAL A 4 -1.15 0.78 32.70
CA VAL A 4 -0.18 0.11 31.85
C VAL A 4 -0.01 1.02 30.64
N ASP A 5 1.18 1.62 30.53
CA ASP A 5 1.64 2.44 29.41
C ASP A 5 1.32 1.77 28.07
N ILE A 6 0.25 2.23 27.43
CA ILE A 6 -0.16 1.80 26.08
C ILE A 6 0.91 2.20 25.04
N ASP A 7 1.70 3.23 25.35
CA ASP A 7 2.80 3.76 24.53
C ASP A 7 3.96 2.76 24.31
N ASP A 8 4.23 1.88 25.28
CA ASP A 8 5.33 0.91 25.19
C ASP A 8 4.99 -0.27 24.26
N ALA A 9 3.71 -0.64 24.17
CA ALA A 9 3.25 -1.73 23.32
C ALA A 9 3.18 -1.34 21.85
N GLU A 10 2.76 -0.10 21.54
CA GLU A 10 2.67 0.42 20.17
C GLU A 10 4.06 0.57 19.54
N ASN A 11 5.06 0.95 20.35
CA ASN A 11 6.44 1.06 19.91
C ASN A 11 7.18 -0.28 19.81
N ALA A 12 6.75 -1.35 20.49
CA ALA A 12 7.50 -2.61 20.54
C ALA A 12 7.71 -3.28 19.16
N LEU A 13 6.73 -3.16 18.25
CA LEU A 13 6.87 -3.68 16.88
C LEU A 13 7.82 -2.82 16.04
N MET A 14 7.72 -1.50 16.22
CA MET A 14 8.57 -0.50 15.58
C MET A 14 10.03 -0.65 16.03
N THR A 15 10.29 -0.78 17.32
CA THR A 15 11.63 -1.00 17.88
C THR A 15 12.23 -2.34 17.43
N LYS A 16 11.41 -3.39 17.24
CA LYS A 16 11.88 -4.69 16.70
C LYS A 16 12.20 -4.65 15.21
N MET A 17 11.55 -3.79 14.44
CA MET A 17 11.77 -3.67 12.99
C MET A 17 12.87 -2.66 12.61
N SER A 18 13.25 -1.76 13.51
CA SER A 18 14.36 -0.82 13.27
C SER A 18 15.72 -1.52 13.39
N LYS A 19 16.13 -2.23 12.34
CA LYS A 19 17.51 -2.70 12.17
C LYS A 19 18.46 -1.51 11.91
N GLY A 20 18.74 -0.68 12.91
CA GLY A 20 19.83 0.29 12.87
C GLY A 20 19.45 1.78 12.78
N GLY A 21 18.30 2.20 13.33
CA GLY A 21 18.05 3.64 13.59
C GLY A 21 17.42 4.45 12.45
N LEU A 22 16.72 3.80 11.52
CA LEU A 22 15.84 4.51 10.58
C LEU A 22 14.74 5.25 11.35
N LYS A 23 14.56 6.54 11.07
CA LYS A 23 13.43 7.31 11.61
C LYS A 23 12.13 6.70 11.10
N PHE A 24 11.19 6.45 12.02
CA PHE A 24 9.86 6.01 11.64
C PHE A 24 9.14 7.10 10.85
N PRO A 25 8.35 6.74 9.81
CA PRO A 25 7.57 7.71 9.08
C PRO A 25 6.57 8.39 10.00
N GLN A 26 6.25 9.65 9.70
CA GLN A 26 5.17 10.35 10.40
C GLN A 26 3.84 9.62 10.18
N ALA A 27 2.93 9.68 11.17
CA ALA A 27 1.62 9.01 11.11
C ALA A 27 0.84 9.34 9.83
N LEU A 28 0.95 10.58 9.36
CA LEU A 28 0.36 11.03 8.10
C LEU A 28 0.85 10.24 6.88
N VAL A 29 2.16 9.99 6.79
CA VAL A 29 2.77 9.18 5.72
C VAL A 29 2.26 7.74 5.80
N VAL A 30 2.22 7.18 7.02
CA VAL A 30 1.69 5.84 7.26
C VAL A 30 0.22 5.76 6.82
N ASN A 31 -0.60 6.74 7.18
CA ASN A 31 -2.01 6.81 6.80
C ASN A 31 -2.20 6.90 5.29
N GLY A 32 -1.39 7.69 4.58
CA GLY A 32 -1.42 7.76 3.12
C GLY A 32 -1.13 6.41 2.47
N VAL A 33 -0.12 5.67 2.98
CA VAL A 33 0.21 4.32 2.50
C VAL A 33 -0.92 3.33 2.80
N LEU A 34 -1.44 3.32 4.03
CA LEU A 34 -2.53 2.42 4.44
C LEU A 34 -3.81 2.69 3.64
N LEU A 35 -4.16 3.95 3.43
CA LEU A 35 -5.33 4.32 2.63
C LEU A 35 -5.18 3.85 1.17
N THR A 36 -3.96 3.93 0.62
CA THR A 36 -3.65 3.39 -0.71
C THR A 36 -3.88 1.89 -0.78
N GLU A 37 -3.47 1.15 0.25
CA GLU A 37 -3.73 -0.29 0.35
C GLU A 37 -5.22 -0.60 0.46
N ILE A 38 -5.95 0.09 1.34
CA ILE A 38 -7.41 -0.09 1.54
C ILE A 38 -8.18 0.15 0.24
N ILE A 39 -7.87 1.23 -0.48
CA ILE A 39 -8.54 1.54 -1.75
C ILE A 39 -8.23 0.45 -2.79
N LEU A 40 -6.98 -0.01 -2.85
CA LEU A 40 -6.62 -1.10 -3.74
C LEU A 40 -7.32 -2.42 -3.37
N GLU A 41 -7.49 -2.73 -2.08
CA GLU A 41 -8.26 -3.89 -1.64
C GLU A 41 -9.70 -3.83 -2.12
N LYS A 42 -10.36 -2.67 -2.01
CA LYS A 42 -11.72 -2.48 -2.54
C LYS A 42 -11.77 -2.67 -4.06
N LEU A 43 -10.75 -2.23 -4.78
CA LEU A 43 -10.67 -2.41 -6.24
C LEU A 43 -10.36 -3.86 -6.64
N ARG A 44 -9.83 -4.68 -5.72
CA ARG A 44 -9.53 -6.11 -5.96
C ARG A 44 -10.73 -7.02 -5.74
N VAL A 45 -11.83 -6.52 -5.20
CA VAL A 45 -13.07 -7.31 -5.03
C VAL A 45 -13.61 -7.72 -6.40
N PRO A 46 -14.15 -8.95 -6.58
CA PRO A 46 -14.55 -9.46 -7.89
C PRO A 46 -15.48 -8.53 -8.70
N GLU A 47 -16.35 -7.77 -8.04
CA GLU A 47 -17.24 -6.81 -8.70
C GLU A 47 -16.49 -5.72 -9.48
N TYR A 48 -15.33 -5.28 -8.99
CA TYR A 48 -14.58 -4.15 -9.56
C TYR A 48 -13.28 -4.58 -10.24
N LEU A 49 -12.74 -5.75 -9.92
CA LEU A 49 -11.42 -6.20 -10.33
C LEU A 49 -11.23 -6.19 -11.85
N ALA A 50 -12.15 -6.80 -12.60
CA ALA A 50 -12.01 -6.89 -14.06
C ALA A 50 -12.00 -5.52 -14.73
N ARG A 51 -12.87 -4.62 -14.26
CA ARG A 51 -12.92 -3.24 -14.74
C ARG A 51 -11.66 -2.48 -14.36
N PHE A 52 -11.20 -2.61 -13.12
CA PHE A 52 -9.98 -1.97 -12.67
C PHE A 52 -8.77 -2.40 -13.51
N LEU A 53 -8.53 -3.71 -13.67
CA LEU A 53 -7.42 -4.27 -14.46
C LEU A 53 -7.48 -3.91 -15.96
N SER A 54 -8.64 -3.52 -16.48
CA SER A 54 -8.79 -3.09 -17.87
C SER A 54 -8.31 -1.64 -18.11
N LEU A 55 -8.03 -0.87 -17.06
CA LEU A 55 -7.62 0.52 -17.19
C LEU A 55 -6.16 0.64 -17.66
N PRO A 56 -5.85 1.52 -18.63
CA PRO A 56 -4.50 1.67 -19.17
C PRO A 56 -3.51 2.31 -18.18
N MET A 57 -4.01 3.08 -17.21
CA MET A 57 -3.20 3.83 -16.24
C MET A 57 -3.63 3.50 -14.81
N LEU A 58 -3.43 2.23 -14.43
CA LEU A 58 -3.80 1.69 -13.11
C LEU A 58 -3.23 2.51 -11.95
N LYS A 59 -1.95 2.86 -12.04
CA LYS A 59 -1.24 3.62 -11.01
C LYS A 59 -1.88 5.00 -10.83
N ASP A 60 -2.04 5.75 -11.90
CA ASP A 60 -2.57 7.11 -11.83
C ASP A 60 -4.04 7.10 -11.39
N THR A 61 -4.83 6.10 -11.82
CA THR A 61 -6.19 5.90 -11.31
C THR A 61 -6.21 5.68 -9.81
N LEU A 62 -5.35 4.78 -9.29
CA LEU A 62 -5.28 4.49 -7.87
C LEU A 62 -4.84 5.72 -7.07
N VAL A 63 -3.81 6.43 -7.54
CA VAL A 63 -3.35 7.68 -6.92
C VAL A 63 -4.49 8.71 -6.89
N SER A 64 -5.18 8.94 -8.01
CA SER A 64 -6.31 9.88 -8.06
C SER A 64 -7.43 9.52 -7.09
N LEU A 65 -7.79 8.23 -6.98
CA LEU A 65 -8.82 7.78 -6.04
C LEU A 65 -8.41 8.01 -4.58
N VAL A 66 -7.13 7.79 -4.26
CA VAL A 66 -6.57 8.08 -2.93
C VAL A 66 -6.62 9.57 -2.66
N PHE A 67 -6.23 10.43 -3.60
CA PHE A 67 -6.31 11.88 -3.44
C PHE A 67 -7.74 12.39 -3.28
N CYS A 68 -8.70 11.85 -4.02
CA CYS A 68 -10.12 12.15 -3.82
C CYS A 68 -10.60 11.78 -2.41
N ALA A 69 -10.05 10.72 -1.82
CA ALA A 69 -10.38 10.30 -0.45
C ALA A 69 -9.64 11.13 0.62
N ILE A 70 -8.44 11.65 0.32
CA ILE A 70 -7.62 12.48 1.22
C ILE A 70 -8.09 13.94 1.23
N ALA A 71 -8.78 14.43 0.20
CA ALA A 71 -9.18 15.82 0.03
C ALA A 71 -9.99 16.46 1.19
N GLY A 72 -10.36 15.70 2.23
CA GLY A 72 -10.94 16.20 3.49
C GLY A 72 -9.98 16.28 4.70
N TYR A 73 -8.71 15.90 4.59
CA TYR A 73 -7.72 15.95 5.68
C TYR A 73 -6.81 17.18 5.52
N GLU A 74 -7.19 18.30 6.14
CA GLU A 74 -6.61 19.63 5.93
C GLU A 74 -5.26 19.94 6.62
N ASN A 75 -4.61 19.02 7.32
CA ASN A 75 -3.38 19.34 8.07
C ASN A 75 -2.15 18.66 7.46
N LEU A 76 -1.69 19.17 6.32
CA LEU A 76 -0.42 18.77 5.73
C LEU A 76 0.58 19.95 5.89
N ASP A 77 1.56 19.82 6.77
CA ASP A 77 2.57 20.87 7.05
C ASP A 77 3.51 21.09 5.86
N VAL A 78 3.78 22.36 5.54
CA VAL A 78 4.72 22.75 4.48
C VAL A 78 6.15 22.40 4.89
N CYS A 79 6.92 21.82 3.97
CA CYS A 79 8.30 21.47 4.22
C CYS A 79 9.24 22.66 4.03
N ASP A 80 10.32 22.73 4.82
CA ASP A 80 11.38 23.74 4.74
C ASP A 80 12.02 23.87 3.36
N SER A 81 11.87 22.86 2.48
CA SER A 81 12.37 22.86 1.10
C SER A 81 11.47 23.62 0.10
N GLY A 82 10.36 24.22 0.55
CA GLY A 82 9.43 24.98 -0.29
C GLY A 82 8.43 24.13 -1.08
N ASN A 83 8.43 22.80 -0.89
CA ASN A 83 7.43 21.93 -1.48
C ASN A 83 6.16 21.97 -0.64
N SER A 84 5.00 22.00 -1.30
CA SER A 84 3.73 21.85 -0.62
C SER A 84 3.61 20.43 -0.07
N ALA A 85 2.93 20.33 1.05
CA ALA A 85 2.71 19.06 1.72
C ALA A 85 1.84 18.10 0.87
N GLN A 86 1.01 18.66 -0.02
CA GLN A 86 0.26 17.93 -1.03
C GLN A 86 1.18 17.23 -2.04
N GLU A 87 2.20 17.94 -2.57
CA GLU A 87 3.17 17.34 -3.51
C GLU A 87 3.97 16.22 -2.86
N GLN A 88 4.35 16.38 -1.58
CA GLN A 88 5.04 15.31 -0.84
C GLN A 88 4.16 14.08 -0.65
N MET A 89 2.89 14.28 -0.28
CA MET A 89 1.93 13.20 -0.18
C MET A 89 1.73 12.52 -1.54
N GLU A 90 1.81 13.27 -2.64
CA GLU A 90 1.65 12.69 -3.98
C GLU A 90 2.78 11.73 -4.32
N HIS A 91 4.01 12.10 -3.98
CA HIS A 91 5.15 11.21 -4.11
C HIS A 91 5.01 9.95 -3.23
N VAL A 92 4.55 10.10 -1.99
CA VAL A 92 4.32 8.97 -1.07
C VAL A 92 3.28 8.01 -1.64
N VAL A 93 2.10 8.53 -2.00
CA VAL A 93 0.98 7.73 -2.53
C VAL A 93 1.36 7.08 -3.87
N SER A 94 2.06 7.81 -4.74
CA SER A 94 2.55 7.27 -6.02
C SER A 94 3.54 6.13 -5.84
N ALA A 95 4.47 6.25 -4.89
CA ALA A 95 5.41 5.18 -4.54
C ALA A 95 4.70 3.97 -3.91
N ALA A 96 3.72 4.20 -3.04
CA ALA A 96 2.90 3.15 -2.45
C ALA A 96 2.09 2.40 -3.52
N ALA A 97 1.41 3.12 -4.41
CA ALA A 97 0.62 2.57 -5.51
C ALA A 97 1.49 1.68 -6.41
N ASN A 98 2.68 2.15 -6.80
CA ASN A 98 3.61 1.35 -7.59
C ASN A 98 4.01 0.05 -6.88
N THR A 99 4.41 0.14 -5.61
CA THR A 99 4.80 -1.03 -4.81
C THR A 99 3.68 -2.06 -4.73
N LEU A 100 2.46 -1.59 -4.42
CA LEU A 100 1.29 -2.44 -4.22
C LEU A 100 0.78 -3.07 -5.53
N LEU A 101 0.82 -2.34 -6.65
CA LEU A 101 0.47 -2.87 -7.96
C LEU A 101 1.51 -3.88 -8.46
N ASN A 102 2.80 -3.62 -8.26
CA ASN A 102 3.85 -4.59 -8.56
C ASN A 102 3.67 -5.88 -7.76
N LYS A 103 3.36 -5.77 -6.46
CA LYS A 103 3.03 -6.91 -5.62
C LYS A 103 1.80 -7.66 -6.14
N LEU A 104 0.74 -6.96 -6.55
CA LEU A 104 -0.46 -7.55 -7.13
C LEU A 104 -0.13 -8.40 -8.37
N CYS A 105 0.58 -7.80 -9.33
CA CYS A 105 0.98 -8.48 -10.56
C CYS A 105 1.86 -9.70 -10.27
N ARG A 106 2.83 -9.55 -9.37
CA ARG A 106 3.72 -10.65 -8.96
C ARG A 106 2.94 -11.81 -8.34
N THR A 107 2.05 -11.53 -7.38
CA THR A 107 1.22 -12.57 -6.74
C THR A 107 0.28 -13.24 -7.75
N GLY A 108 -0.29 -12.48 -8.69
CA GLY A 108 -1.10 -13.04 -9.78
C GLY A 108 -0.29 -14.01 -10.64
N ASN A 109 0.91 -13.61 -11.06
CA ASN A 109 1.82 -14.43 -11.87
C ASN A 109 2.30 -15.68 -11.14
N GLU A 110 2.62 -15.55 -9.85
CA GLU A 110 3.01 -16.69 -9.00
C GLU A 110 1.88 -17.73 -8.94
N LYS A 111 0.63 -17.31 -8.71
CA LYS A 111 -0.54 -18.22 -8.70
C LYS A 111 -0.71 -18.95 -10.04
N LEU A 112 -0.57 -18.24 -11.16
CA LEU A 112 -0.63 -18.84 -12.50
C LEU A 112 0.50 -19.86 -12.72
N HIS A 113 1.70 -19.55 -12.24
CA HIS A 113 2.86 -20.44 -12.37
C HIS A 113 2.68 -21.73 -11.54
N TYR A 114 2.17 -21.63 -10.31
CA TYR A 114 1.85 -22.80 -9.48
C TYR A 114 0.77 -23.68 -10.11
N ALA A 115 -0.35 -23.09 -10.54
CA ALA A 115 -1.43 -23.83 -11.20
C ALA A 115 -0.96 -24.58 -12.47
N LYS A 116 -0.08 -23.96 -13.27
CA LYS A 116 0.53 -24.60 -14.44
C LYS A 116 1.42 -25.79 -14.08
N ASN A 117 2.13 -25.72 -12.97
CA ASN A 117 3.03 -26.79 -12.53
C ASN A 117 2.26 -27.95 -11.89
N GLU A 118 1.17 -27.67 -11.16
CA GLU A 118 0.27 -28.71 -10.65
C GLU A 118 -0.34 -29.53 -11.79
N GLY A 119 -0.86 -28.88 -12.83
CA GLY A 119 -1.40 -29.59 -14.01
C GLY A 119 -0.37 -30.44 -14.74
N LYS A 120 0.91 -30.02 -14.78
CA LYS A 120 2.00 -30.85 -15.34
C LYS A 120 2.32 -32.08 -14.47
N LEU A 121 2.31 -31.92 -13.15
CA LEU A 121 2.54 -33.00 -12.19
C LEU A 121 1.41 -34.05 -12.21
N GLU A 122 0.17 -33.63 -12.48
CA GLU A 122 -0.95 -34.55 -12.68
C GLU A 122 -0.79 -35.39 -13.95
N THR A 123 -0.38 -34.78 -15.06
CA THR A 123 -0.17 -35.52 -16.34
C THR A 123 1.02 -36.48 -16.32
N LEU A 124 1.97 -36.31 -15.40
CA LEU A 124 3.15 -37.18 -15.23
C LEU A 124 2.91 -38.39 -14.32
N LYS A 125 1.77 -38.44 -13.63
CA LYS A 125 1.36 -39.57 -12.76
C LYS A 125 0.47 -40.60 -13.46
N THR A 126 0.23 -40.42 -14.77
CA THR A 126 -0.45 -41.34 -15.70
C THR A 126 0.56 -41.97 -16.63
#